data_AF-A0A4R6RUU3-F1
#
_entry.id   AF-A0A4R6RUU3-F1
#
_cell.length_a   1.000
_cell.length_b   1.000
_cell.length_c   1.000
_cell.angle_alpha   90.00
_cell.angle_beta   90.00
_cell.angle_gamma   90.00
#
_symmetry.space_group_name_H-M   'P 1'
#
loop_
_entity.id
_entity.type
_entity.pdbx_description
1 polymer ?
#
loop_
_entity_poly.entity_id
_entity_poly.type
_entity_poly.pdbx_seq_one_letter_code
_entity_poly.pdbx_strand_id
1 'polypeptide(L)'
;MTIEWVSFLIVFGTALLSAVFVVALYSLGIRFLATPPPPALGPDGAAVPNGPSRDDEDDDVEAERPRWATIAANICFGLSVLAVLVGIFLIIPALHFW
;
A
#
# COMPACT_ATOMS: atom_id res chain seq x y z
N MET A 1 -29.43 31.85 12.38
CA MET A 1 -28.46 30.78 12.11
C MET A 1 -29.10 29.81 11.13
N THR A 2 -28.72 29.89 9.85
CA THR A 2 -29.11 28.88 8.85
C THR A 2 -28.07 27.78 8.85
N ILE A 3 -28.51 26.52 8.78
CA ILE A 3 -27.61 25.37 8.69
C ILE A 3 -27.12 25.29 7.25
N GLU A 4 -25.81 25.41 7.06
CA GLU A 4 -25.16 25.24 5.76
C GLU A 4 -24.99 23.75 5.44
N TRP A 5 -26.09 23.09 5.03
CA TRP A 5 -26.12 21.67 4.69
C TRP A 5 -25.03 21.25 3.68
N VAL A 6 -24.68 22.14 2.75
CA VAL A 6 -23.64 21.91 1.75
C VAL A 6 -22.26 21.76 2.40
N SER A 7 -21.95 22.54 3.44
CA SER A 7 -20.66 22.45 4.14
C SER A 7 -20.47 21.09 4.80
N PHE A 8 -21.52 20.54 5.41
CA PHE A 8 -21.46 19.20 6.01
C PHE A 8 -21.21 18.11 4.96
N LEU A 9 -21.87 18.20 3.80
CA LEU A 9 -21.65 17.28 2.70
C LEU A 9 -20.22 17.34 2.16
N ILE A 10 -19.64 18.55 2.05
CA ILE A 10 -18.26 18.72 1.61
C ILE A 10 -17.28 18.08 2.60
N VAL A 11 -17.44 18.33 3.90
CA VAL A 11 -16.57 17.72 4.93
C VAL A 11 -16.68 16.20 4.92
N PHE A 12 -17.91 15.68 4.84
CA PHE A 12 -18.14 14.25 4.73
C PHE A 12 -17.47 13.65 3.50
N GLY A 13 -17.68 14.25 2.32
CA GLY A 13 -17.13 13.75 1.06
C GLY A 13 -15.61 13.81 1.02
N THR A 14 -15.01 14.91 1.49
CA THR A 14 -13.55 15.08 1.54
C THR A 14 -12.90 14.11 2.52
N ALA A 15 -13.47 13.94 3.72
CA ALA A 15 -12.97 12.97 4.69
C ALA A 15 -13.07 11.53 4.17
N LEU A 16 -14.21 11.16 3.57
CA LEU A 16 -14.42 9.82 3.02
C LEU A 16 -13.45 9.53 1.87
N LEU A 17 -13.30 10.45 0.92
CA LEU A 17 -12.37 10.29 -0.21
C LEU A 17 -10.92 10.17 0.27
N SER A 18 -10.52 10.99 1.24
CA SER A 18 -9.18 10.91 1.83
C SER A 18 -8.94 9.57 2.50
N ALA A 19 -9.92 9.07 3.27
CA ALA A 19 -9.81 7.79 3.95
C ALA A 19 -9.69 6.64 2.94
N VAL A 20 -10.57 6.60 1.93
CA VAL A 20 -10.52 5.58 0.86
C VAL A 20 -9.19 5.59 0.14
N PHE A 21 -8.67 6.77 -0.21
CA PHE A 21 -7.38 6.92 -0.89
C PHE A 21 -6.23 6.32 -0.08
N VAL A 22 -6.12 6.68 1.21
CA VAL A 22 -5.05 6.18 2.09
C VAL A 22 -5.16 4.67 2.30
N VAL A 23 -6.37 4.16 2.56
CA VAL A 23 -6.60 2.73 2.77
C VAL A 23 -6.32 1.92 1.50
N ALA A 24 -6.69 2.44 0.32
CA ALA A 24 -6.42 1.79 -0.96
C ALA A 24 -4.92 1.72 -1.24
N LEU A 25 -4.17 2.81 -1.05
CA LEU A 25 -2.71 2.80 -1.19
C LEU A 25 -2.05 1.81 -0.23
N TYR A 26 -2.44 1.83 1.05
CA TYR A 26 -1.89 0.90 2.03
C TYR A 26 -2.17 -0.57 1.65
N SER A 27 -3.42 -0.88 1.30
CA SER A 27 -3.84 -2.23 0.90
C SER A 27 -3.15 -2.69 -0.37
N LEU A 28 -2.97 -1.78 -1.35
CA LEU A 28 -2.25 -2.04 -2.58
C LEU A 28 -0.75 -2.31 -2.32
N GLY A 29 -0.14 -1.58 -1.39
CA GLY A 29 1.23 -1.83 -0.94
C GLY A 29 1.42 -3.23 -0.35
N ILE A 30 0.51 -3.65 0.55
CA ILE A 30 0.50 -5.02 1.10
C ILE A 30 0.20 -6.07 0.02
N ARG A 31 -0.62 -5.74 -1.00
CA ARG A 31 -0.86 -6.66 -2.11
C ARG A 31 0.40 -6.86 -2.97
N PHE A 32 1.16 -5.80 -3.24
CA PHE A 32 2.47 -5.92 -3.86
C PHE A 32 3.40 -6.73 -2.97
N LEU A 33 3.42 -6.46 -1.65
CA LEU A 33 3.81 -7.28 -0.47
C LEU A 33 3.67 -8.81 -0.62
N ALA A 34 2.53 -9.23 -1.14
CA ALA A 34 2.14 -10.63 -1.22
C ALA A 34 2.48 -11.30 -2.56
N THR A 35 3.17 -10.62 -3.48
CA THR A 35 3.56 -11.20 -4.77
C THR A 35 4.57 -12.34 -4.52
N PRO A 36 4.24 -13.59 -4.93
CA PRO A 36 5.13 -14.73 -4.69
C PRO A 36 6.38 -14.65 -5.57
N PRO A 37 7.50 -15.25 -5.14
CA PRO A 37 8.67 -15.44 -5.98
C PRO A 37 8.36 -16.30 -7.22
N PRO A 38 9.11 -16.16 -8.32
CA PRO A 38 8.98 -17.04 -9.49
C PRO A 38 9.20 -18.51 -9.10
N PRO A 39 8.50 -19.48 -9.75
CA PRO A 39 8.69 -20.90 -9.47
C PRO A 39 10.15 -21.31 -9.64
N ALA A 40 10.70 -22.05 -8.67
CA ALA A 40 12.03 -22.64 -8.80
C ALA A 40 12.05 -23.61 -9.99
N LEU A 41 13.09 -23.50 -10.82
CA LEU A 41 13.30 -24.39 -11.96
C LEU A 41 14.11 -25.61 -11.48
N GLY A 42 13.59 -26.81 -11.71
CA GLY A 42 14.27 -28.05 -11.37
C GLY A 42 15.47 -28.32 -12.28
N PRO A 43 16.31 -29.32 -11.96
CA PRO A 43 17.48 -29.71 -12.75
C PRO A 43 17.15 -30.03 -14.22
N ASP A 44 15.92 -30.44 -14.48
CA ASP A 44 15.41 -30.84 -15.80
C ASP A 44 14.76 -29.68 -16.57
N GLY A 45 14.85 -28.45 -16.05
CA GLY A 45 14.24 -27.24 -16.64
C GLY A 45 12.72 -27.13 -16.46
N ALA A 46 12.08 -28.12 -15.82
CA ALA A 46 10.67 -28.07 -15.47
C ALA A 46 10.46 -27.23 -14.19
N ALA A 47 9.35 -26.48 -14.14
CA ALA A 47 8.93 -25.82 -12.90
C ALA A 47 8.65 -26.89 -11.84
N VAL A 48 9.31 -26.80 -10.68
CA VAL A 48 9.09 -27.76 -9.60
C VAL A 48 7.66 -27.59 -9.07
N PRO A 49 6.83 -28.66 -9.03
CA PRO A 49 5.50 -28.58 -8.45
C PRO A 49 5.60 -28.24 -6.96
N ASN A 50 4.93 -27.19 -6.53
CA ASN A 50 4.83 -26.87 -5.09
C ASN A 50 4.19 -28.07 -4.38
N GLY A 51 4.91 -28.64 -3.42
CA GLY A 51 4.51 -29.83 -2.69
C GLY A 51 3.25 -29.63 -1.84
N PRO A 52 2.67 -30.72 -1.30
CA PRO A 52 1.48 -30.65 -0.43
C PRO A 52 1.73 -29.99 0.94
N SER A 53 2.98 -29.67 1.28
CA SER A 53 3.36 -28.91 2.47
C SER A 53 3.12 -27.42 2.23
N ARG A 54 2.00 -26.91 2.73
CA ARG A 54 1.86 -25.53 3.19
C ARG A 54 2.18 -25.52 4.69
N ASP A 55 3.39 -25.90 5.06
CA ASP A 55 3.97 -25.52 6.34
C ASP A 55 4.63 -24.15 6.18
N ASP A 56 4.28 -23.25 7.09
CA ASP A 56 4.39 -21.80 6.97
C ASP A 56 5.80 -21.24 7.24
N GLU A 57 6.89 -21.97 6.98
CA GLU A 57 8.27 -21.53 7.25
C GLU A 57 9.27 -22.07 6.21
N ASP A 58 9.09 -21.75 4.92
CA ASP A 58 10.22 -21.85 3.97
C ASP A 58 11.16 -20.63 4.21
N ASP A 59 11.89 -20.65 5.32
CA ASP A 59 13.05 -19.78 5.59
C ASP A 59 14.26 -20.12 4.69
N ASP A 60 14.11 -21.13 3.81
CA ASP A 60 15.19 -21.74 3.03
C ASP A 60 15.06 -21.57 1.50
N VAL A 61 14.05 -20.86 0.98
CA VAL A 61 14.04 -20.48 -0.44
C VAL A 61 14.71 -19.11 -0.62
N GLU A 62 15.94 -19.14 -1.13
CA GLU A 62 16.64 -18.04 -1.83
C GLU A 62 15.89 -17.64 -3.13
N ALA A 63 14.57 -17.57 -3.09
CA ALA A 63 13.73 -17.04 -4.14
C ALA A 63 13.47 -15.56 -3.81
N GLU A 64 14.44 -14.72 -4.20
CA GLU A 64 14.43 -13.28 -3.96
C GLU A 64 13.10 -12.70 -4.45
N ARG A 65 12.31 -12.19 -3.50
CA ARG A 65 11.07 -11.47 -3.76
C ARG A 65 11.27 -10.49 -4.92
N PRO A 66 10.40 -10.46 -5.95
CA PRO A 66 10.66 -9.65 -7.13
C PRO A 66 10.87 -8.18 -6.77
N ARG A 67 12.04 -7.62 -7.12
CA ARG A 67 12.45 -6.25 -6.73
C ARG A 67 11.43 -5.19 -7.16
N TRP A 68 10.76 -5.41 -8.30
CA TRP A 68 9.69 -4.51 -8.77
C TRP A 68 8.50 -4.44 -7.81
N ALA A 69 8.14 -5.56 -7.16
CA ALA A 69 7.04 -5.60 -6.20
C ALA A 69 7.40 -4.84 -4.91
N THR A 70 8.66 -4.90 -4.48
CA THR A 70 9.14 -4.13 -3.31
C THR A 70 9.21 -2.64 -3.61
N ILE A 71 9.70 -2.25 -4.80
CA ILE A 71 9.71 -0.85 -5.24
C ILE A 71 8.28 -0.30 -5.31
N ALA A 72 7.34 -1.04 -5.91
CA ALA A 72 5.94 -0.62 -6.02
C ALA A 72 5.28 -0.45 -4.64
N ALA A 73 5.54 -1.37 -3.70
CA ALA A 73 5.04 -1.25 -2.34
C ALA A 73 5.59 -0.01 -1.62
N ASN A 74 6.90 0.23 -1.71
CA ASN A 74 7.55 1.39 -1.09
C ASN A 74 7.00 2.71 -1.65
N ILE A 75 6.73 2.79 -2.96
CA ILE A 75 6.08 3.96 -3.57
C ILE A 75 4.68 4.16 -2.97
N CYS A 76 3.90 3.09 -2.81
CA CYS A 76 2.56 3.17 -2.25
C CYS A 76 2.55 3.72 -0.81
N PHE A 77 3.44 3.20 0.04
CA PHE A 77 3.60 3.70 1.40
C PHE A 77 4.13 5.13 1.44
N GLY A 78 5.10 5.46 0.57
CA GLY A 78 5.64 6.81 0.44
C GLY A 78 4.55 7.83 0.06
N LEU A 79 3.70 7.51 -0.91
CA LEU A 79 2.58 8.36 -1.32
C LEU A 79 1.54 8.53 -0.20
N SER A 80 1.26 7.48 0.58
CA SER A 80 0.36 7.55 1.73
C SER A 80 0.91 8.47 2.82
N VAL A 81 2.19 8.31 3.19
CA VAL A 81 2.85 9.19 4.16
C VAL A 81 2.88 10.63 3.65
N LEU A 82 3.22 10.84 2.38
CA LEU A 82 3.25 12.17 1.78
C LEU A 82 1.87 12.85 1.84
N ALA A 83 0.80 12.12 1.52
CA ALA A 83 -0.57 12.65 1.59
C ALA A 83 -0.93 13.09 3.02
N VAL A 84 -0.57 12.28 4.03
CA VAL A 84 -0.78 12.62 5.45
C VAL A 84 0.02 13.85 5.85
N LEU A 85 1.31 13.93 5.48
CA LEU A 85 2.16 15.07 5.79
C LEU A 85 1.66 16.36 5.16
N VAL A 86 1.19 16.30 3.90
CA VAL A 86 0.55 17.45 3.22
C VAL A 86 -0.72 17.86 3.95
N GLY A 87 -1.55 16.91 4.38
CA GLY A 87 -2.73 17.19 5.18
C GLY A 87 -2.40 17.91 6.49
N ILE A 88 -1.40 17.43 7.23
CA ILE A 88 -0.92 18.05 8.48
C ILE A 88 -0.41 19.47 8.22
N PHE A 89 0.39 19.65 7.17
CA PHE A 89 0.94 20.95 6.77
C PHE A 89 -0.16 21.99 6.49
N LEU A 90 -1.24 21.57 5.81
CA LEU A 90 -2.38 22.45 5.50
C LEU A 90 -3.28 22.74 6.71
N ILE A 91 -3.44 21.77 7.63
CA ILE A 91 -4.27 21.96 8.83
C ILE A 91 -3.60 22.90 9.82
N ILE A 92 -2.27 22.81 9.99
CA ILE A 92 -1.54 23.62 10.96
C ILE A 92 -1.15 24.96 10.29
N PRO A 93 -1.80 26.08 10.65
CA PRO A 93 -1.52 27.37 10.00
C PRO A 93 -0.05 27.77 10.15
N ALA A 94 0.54 27.48 11.32
CA ALA A 94 1.93 27.76 11.67
C ALA A 94 2.96 27.24 10.65
N LEU A 95 2.63 26.19 9.89
CA LEU A 95 3.54 25.54 8.94
C LEU A 95 3.47 26.15 7.53
N HIS A 96 2.39 26.82 7.15
CA HIS A 96 2.18 27.35 5.79
C HIS A 96 1.90 28.86 5.74
N PHE A 97 2.23 29.62 6.79
CA PHE A 97 2.19 31.08 6.79
C PHE A 97 3.33 31.66 5.93
N TRP A 98 3.05 31.88 4.65
CA TRP A 98 3.77 32.82 3.78
C TRP A 98 2.75 33.65 3.00
#